data_AF-W6YLX6-F1
#
_entry.id   AF-W6YLX6-F1
#
_cell.length_a   1.000
_cell.length_b   1.000
_cell.length_c   1.000
_cell.angle_alpha   90.00
_cell.angle_beta   90.00
_cell.angle_gamma   90.00
#
_symmetry.space_group_name_H-M   'P 1'
#
loop_
_entity.id
_entity.type
_entity.pdbx_description
1 polymer ?
#
loop_
_entity_poly.entity_id
_entity_poly.type
_entity_poly.pdbx_seq_one_letter_code
_entity_poly.pdbx_strand_id
1 'polypeptide(L)'
;MSASRTSSTTSTPSPSEDAPSVEALFLIRFDKKVGYTVSWKRTATPDIELENAVEYKSLPSGLHAVQSDLVYFTHQGYAGLSAFAKGEAGDEERNAKFISVGVLVKKEGEFGRLGRAWLLAGRLEKMAAALVEDAETVAPLEEFWREQVERRGYGSEDGKGEGKGHSRERAISTVSAALKDEESLPAYHPALSIQRFLDVFGPLVFRLQQAALLRKRILFVGIPPVRTACEFVYNLSILSSISPRDTELLTPGTEELLRLPCLFSVGVHEIPYLEDLNKPKHGGHTPGAEASVGWVACTTDEIITTKTKLYDIVVELPHTYDAPPQERRWPRIRTSDGSLIKASQRDVARYKMLHRELYKQRNRSQTAPEAYTDDENDDTAPLLSRDEVDGQRADDDFNEAYDETVVEPMTWSRLAYMGYMWWASAGERDAYATAEREADRELIGDLAEYSQSVETAIIAYFHRQSSLLIQSLAQIIEADEQGERDSDDDDDDDGKTLIIDQDDLSRMGLDTWSEADRAFVQEFGSLYFGRTVGVKGSEIDCCGLRVPVF
;
A
#
# COMPACT_ATOMS: atom_id res chain seq x y z
N MET A 1 25.97 -38.17 49.32
CA MET A 1 26.37 -38.02 47.90
C MET A 1 25.97 -36.63 47.46
N SER A 2 26.95 -35.74 47.37
CA SER A 2 26.78 -34.36 46.90
C SER A 2 26.80 -34.36 45.37
N ALA A 3 25.76 -33.82 44.75
CA ALA A 3 25.75 -33.55 43.31
C ALA A 3 25.69 -32.03 43.11
N SER A 4 26.72 -31.55 42.42
CA SER A 4 27.11 -30.16 42.24
C SER A 4 26.20 -29.42 41.26
N ARG A 5 26.07 -28.12 41.53
CA ARG A 5 25.49 -27.09 40.66
C ARG A 5 26.34 -26.95 39.39
N THR A 6 25.71 -26.97 38.23
CA THR A 6 26.24 -26.38 36.99
C THR A 6 25.31 -25.27 36.55
N SER A 7 25.82 -24.04 36.68
CA SER A 7 25.25 -22.80 36.20
C SER A 7 25.11 -22.83 34.68
N SER A 8 23.89 -22.66 34.19
CA SER A 8 23.62 -22.36 32.78
C SER A 8 24.20 -20.99 32.44
N THR A 9 25.23 -20.99 31.62
CA THR A 9 25.81 -19.81 30.97
C THR A 9 24.74 -19.06 30.19
N THR A 10 24.59 -17.79 30.54
CA THR A 10 23.85 -16.75 29.81
C THR A 10 24.34 -16.73 28.36
N SER A 11 23.51 -17.17 27.42
CA SER A 11 23.76 -16.95 25.99
C SER A 11 23.51 -15.49 25.67
N THR A 12 24.58 -14.74 25.42
CA THR A 12 24.55 -13.43 24.76
C THR A 12 23.84 -13.56 23.41
N PRO A 13 22.93 -12.63 23.04
CA PRO A 13 22.28 -12.66 21.73
C PRO A 13 23.31 -12.46 20.61
N SER A 14 23.21 -13.27 19.56
CA SER A 14 24.03 -13.20 18.36
C SER A 14 23.75 -11.90 17.58
N PRO A 15 24.78 -11.18 17.07
CA PRO A 15 24.56 -10.00 16.26
C PRO A 15 24.16 -10.36 14.81
N SER A 16 22.98 -9.89 14.40
CA SER A 16 22.46 -9.62 13.04
C SER A 16 22.17 -10.77 12.05
N GLU A 17 20.92 -11.27 12.09
CA GLU A 17 20.18 -11.66 10.87
C GLU A 17 19.30 -10.52 10.30
N ASP A 18 19.17 -9.41 11.05
CA ASP A 18 18.22 -8.33 10.73
C ASP A 18 18.76 -7.09 10.01
N ALA A 19 20.04 -7.08 9.65
CA ALA A 19 20.66 -5.91 9.01
C ALA A 19 20.45 -5.90 7.48
N PRO A 20 20.25 -4.72 6.86
CA PRO A 20 20.16 -4.58 5.42
C PRO A 20 21.51 -4.87 4.74
N SER A 21 21.49 -5.57 3.61
CA SER A 21 22.69 -5.89 2.83
C SER A 21 23.04 -4.74 1.87
N VAL A 22 23.94 -3.84 2.29
CA VAL A 22 24.37 -2.65 1.51
C VAL A 22 25.37 -3.01 0.41
N GLU A 23 24.95 -2.90 -0.85
CA GLU A 23 25.75 -3.24 -2.04
C GLU A 23 26.46 -2.04 -2.65
N ALA A 24 25.95 -0.83 -2.42
CA ALA A 24 26.61 0.40 -2.84
C ALA A 24 26.31 1.56 -1.88
N LEU A 25 27.24 2.49 -1.78
CA LEU A 25 27.10 3.79 -1.11
C LEU A 25 27.65 4.86 -2.04
N PHE A 26 26.94 5.98 -2.19
CA PHE A 26 27.34 7.05 -3.09
C PHE A 26 26.94 8.42 -2.56
N LEU A 27 27.66 9.45 -3.05
CA LEU A 27 27.44 10.85 -2.75
C LEU A 27 27.27 11.63 -4.04
N ILE A 28 26.10 12.23 -4.22
CA ILE A 28 25.78 13.07 -5.37
C ILE A 28 25.85 14.53 -4.97
N ARG A 29 26.40 15.35 -5.85
CA ARG A 29 26.46 16.82 -5.73
C ARG A 29 25.98 17.49 -7.00
N PHE A 30 25.45 18.69 -6.85
CA PHE A 30 25.16 19.55 -7.97
C PHE A 30 26.40 20.36 -8.39
N ASP A 31 26.85 20.18 -9.62
CA ASP A 31 27.85 20.98 -10.30
C ASP A 31 27.17 21.98 -11.26
N LYS A 32 27.60 23.25 -11.24
CA LYS A 32 26.97 24.32 -12.04
C LYS A 32 27.12 24.14 -13.56
N LYS A 33 28.15 23.42 -14.02
CA LYS A 33 28.46 23.22 -15.44
C LYS A 33 27.92 21.90 -15.96
N VAL A 34 27.98 20.85 -15.14
CA VAL A 34 27.65 19.48 -15.55
C VAL A 34 26.25 19.05 -15.10
N GLY A 35 25.72 19.66 -14.02
CA GLY A 35 24.49 19.21 -13.37
C GLY A 35 24.81 18.24 -12.22
N TYR A 36 23.95 17.24 -12.00
CA TYR A 36 24.17 16.27 -10.92
C TYR A 36 25.31 15.31 -11.26
N THR A 37 26.23 15.12 -10.32
CA THR A 37 27.41 14.26 -10.49
C THR A 37 27.65 13.41 -9.26
N VAL A 38 28.12 12.18 -9.47
CA VAL A 38 28.56 11.29 -8.39
C VAL A 38 29.98 11.71 -7.95
N SER A 39 30.07 12.42 -6.83
CA SER A 39 31.33 12.94 -6.28
C SER A 39 32.16 11.90 -5.51
N TRP A 40 31.51 10.87 -4.96
CA TRP A 40 32.14 9.77 -4.25
C TRP A 40 31.26 8.52 -4.35
N LYS A 41 31.87 7.33 -4.44
CA LYS A 41 31.15 6.05 -4.48
C LYS A 41 31.99 4.88 -3.98
N ARG A 42 31.30 3.87 -3.45
CA ARG A 42 31.81 2.52 -3.15
C ARG A 42 30.76 1.51 -3.58
N THR A 43 31.22 0.41 -4.16
CA THR A 43 30.37 -0.74 -4.52
C THR A 43 31.00 -2.02 -3.98
N ALA A 44 30.15 -2.95 -3.57
CA ALA A 44 30.58 -4.28 -3.15
C ALA A 44 30.88 -5.17 -4.36
N THR A 45 30.14 -4.99 -5.45
CA THR A 45 30.36 -5.66 -6.73
C THR A 45 30.69 -4.65 -7.83
N PRO A 46 31.59 -5.00 -8.78
CA PRO A 46 31.97 -4.11 -9.86
C PRO A 46 30.88 -3.91 -10.93
N ASP A 47 29.87 -4.79 -10.98
CA ASP A 47 28.83 -4.80 -12.01
C ASP A 47 27.72 -3.75 -11.77
N ILE A 48 27.71 -3.09 -10.62
CA ILE A 48 26.70 -2.07 -10.29
C ILE A 48 27.10 -0.75 -10.94
N GLU A 49 26.40 -0.38 -12.00
CA GLU A 49 26.62 0.87 -12.71
C GLU A 49 25.93 2.03 -11.97
N LEU A 50 26.73 2.92 -11.37
CA LEU A 50 26.20 4.08 -10.64
C LEU A 50 26.19 5.36 -11.47
N GLU A 51 27.10 5.50 -12.43
CA GLU A 51 27.25 6.75 -13.21
C GLU A 51 26.17 6.88 -14.28
N ASN A 52 25.72 8.11 -14.55
CA ASN A 52 24.67 8.43 -15.51
C ASN A 52 23.32 7.77 -15.20
N ALA A 53 23.05 7.44 -13.93
CA ALA A 53 21.85 6.73 -13.52
C ALA A 53 21.34 7.16 -12.14
N VAL A 54 22.10 6.90 -11.07
CA VAL A 54 21.60 7.10 -9.70
C VAL A 54 21.50 8.57 -9.32
N GLU A 55 22.23 9.46 -9.99
CA GLU A 55 22.16 10.91 -9.78
C GLU A 55 20.76 11.47 -10.05
N TYR A 56 20.10 11.02 -11.12
CA TYR A 56 18.78 11.49 -11.52
C TYR A 56 17.66 10.88 -10.66
N LYS A 57 17.88 9.65 -10.16
CA LYS A 57 16.95 8.95 -9.25
C LYS A 57 16.99 9.50 -7.82
N SER A 58 18.16 9.93 -7.37
CA SER A 58 18.35 10.41 -5.99
C SER A 58 18.05 11.90 -5.81
N LEU A 59 17.88 12.63 -6.91
CA LEU A 59 17.53 14.06 -6.97
C LEU A 59 16.40 14.30 -7.99
N PRO A 60 15.17 13.80 -7.73
CA PRO A 60 14.04 14.03 -8.61
C PRO A 60 13.71 15.53 -8.79
N SER A 61 12.93 15.83 -9.81
CA SER A 61 12.54 17.21 -10.12
C SER A 61 11.80 17.86 -8.94
N GLY A 62 12.06 19.14 -8.72
CA GLY A 62 11.42 19.94 -7.67
C GLY A 62 12.05 19.88 -6.28
N LEU A 63 13.00 18.97 -5.99
CA LEU A 63 13.56 18.82 -4.63
C LEU A 63 14.22 20.09 -4.06
N HIS A 64 14.63 21.03 -4.91
CA HIS A 64 15.17 22.33 -4.52
C HIS A 64 14.18 23.18 -3.68
N ALA A 65 12.88 22.88 -3.72
CA ALA A 65 11.84 23.54 -2.95
C ALA A 65 11.84 23.16 -1.46
N VAL A 66 12.45 22.02 -1.09
CA VAL A 66 12.50 21.52 0.29
C VAL A 66 13.91 21.60 0.86
N GLN A 67 14.04 21.60 2.18
CA GLN A 67 15.35 21.63 2.86
C GLN A 67 16.00 20.26 2.96
N SER A 68 15.20 19.23 3.18
CA SER A 68 15.63 17.85 3.21
C SER A 68 14.49 16.95 2.76
N ASP A 69 14.84 15.76 2.26
CA ASP A 69 13.87 14.76 1.84
C ASP A 69 14.51 13.37 1.81
N LEU A 70 13.69 12.32 1.79
CA LEU A 70 14.12 10.94 1.68
C LEU A 70 13.50 10.31 0.43
N VAL A 71 14.33 9.90 -0.52
CA VAL A 71 13.89 9.38 -1.81
C VAL A 71 14.11 7.88 -1.86
N TYR A 72 13.04 7.14 -2.12
CA TYR A 72 13.07 5.70 -2.42
C TYR A 72 13.04 5.52 -3.94
N PHE A 73 13.84 4.60 -4.46
CA PHE A 73 13.87 4.27 -5.89
C PHE A 73 14.32 2.81 -6.09
N THR A 74 14.31 2.34 -7.33
CA THR A 74 14.88 1.04 -7.69
C THR A 74 15.97 1.19 -8.74
N HIS A 75 16.99 0.33 -8.71
CA HIS A 75 18.10 0.40 -9.66
C HIS A 75 18.67 -0.99 -9.92
N GLN A 76 18.62 -1.48 -11.16
CA GLN A 76 19.19 -2.79 -11.55
C GLN A 76 18.80 -3.96 -10.62
N GLY A 77 17.54 -3.99 -10.15
CA GLY A 77 17.06 -5.02 -9.21
C GLY A 77 17.38 -4.75 -7.73
N TYR A 78 18.14 -3.70 -7.40
CA TYR A 78 18.37 -3.24 -6.04
C TYR A 78 17.31 -2.24 -5.58
N ALA A 79 17.12 -2.17 -4.26
CA ALA A 79 16.33 -1.10 -3.63
C ALA A 79 17.28 0.06 -3.29
N GLY A 80 16.91 1.26 -3.72
CA GLY A 80 17.65 2.49 -3.49
C GLY A 80 16.99 3.34 -2.41
N LEU A 81 17.83 3.92 -1.56
CA LEU A 81 17.44 4.88 -0.54
C LEU A 81 18.45 6.02 -0.55
N SER A 82 17.99 7.26 -0.73
CA SER A 82 18.86 8.43 -0.67
C SER A 82 18.27 9.55 0.19
N ALA A 83 19.10 10.16 1.03
CA ALA A 83 18.76 11.32 1.82
C ALA A 83 19.30 12.60 1.15
N PHE A 84 18.40 13.52 0.84
CA PHE A 84 18.68 14.82 0.27
C PHE A 84 18.82 15.88 1.37
N ALA A 85 19.78 16.79 1.20
CA ALA A 85 19.93 17.98 2.01
C ALA A 85 20.30 19.20 1.15
N LYS A 86 19.69 20.34 1.48
CA LYS A 86 19.95 21.65 0.92
C LYS A 86 20.75 22.49 1.93
N GLY A 87 21.86 23.05 1.48
CA GLY A 87 22.72 23.94 2.27
C GLY A 87 22.68 25.38 1.74
N GLU A 88 22.88 26.33 2.65
CA GLU A 88 23.15 27.72 2.27
C GLU A 88 24.55 27.84 1.67
N ALA A 89 24.69 28.72 0.69
CA ALA A 89 25.96 28.90 -0.01
C ALA A 89 26.59 30.23 0.38
N GLY A 90 27.93 30.24 0.49
CA GLY A 90 28.68 31.44 0.85
C GLY A 90 28.65 32.51 -0.24
N ASP A 91 29.09 33.73 0.08
CA ASP A 91 28.99 34.92 -0.80
C ASP A 91 29.62 34.76 -2.22
N GLU A 92 30.53 33.81 -2.42
CA GLU A 92 31.12 33.45 -3.72
C GLU A 92 30.25 32.49 -4.55
N GLU A 93 29.36 31.76 -3.89
CA GLU A 93 28.42 30.79 -4.44
C GLU A 93 27.00 31.33 -4.29
N ARG A 94 26.56 32.22 -5.18
CA ARG A 94 25.21 32.82 -5.15
C ARG A 94 24.01 31.84 -5.21
N ASN A 95 24.20 30.52 -5.12
CA ASN A 95 23.17 29.48 -5.24
C ASN A 95 23.36 28.37 -4.17
N ALA A 96 22.25 27.87 -3.61
CA ALA A 96 22.21 26.78 -2.64
C ALA A 96 23.03 25.54 -3.04
N LYS A 97 23.65 24.88 -2.05
CA LYS A 97 24.33 23.60 -2.21
C LYS A 97 23.31 22.47 -2.11
N PHE A 98 23.41 21.49 -3.02
CA PHE A 98 22.55 20.32 -3.03
C PHE A 98 23.39 19.06 -2.92
N ILE A 99 23.09 18.24 -1.92
CA ILE A 99 23.76 16.96 -1.68
C ILE A 99 22.72 15.86 -1.50
N SER A 100 23.04 14.68 -2.02
CA SER A 100 22.28 13.46 -1.73
C SER A 100 23.23 12.31 -1.39
N VAL A 101 23.02 11.69 -0.23
CA VAL A 101 23.75 10.49 0.21
C VAL A 101 22.83 9.30 0.03
N GLY A 102 23.24 8.32 -0.78
CA GLY A 102 22.38 7.18 -1.08
C GLY A 102 23.07 5.84 -0.99
N VAL A 103 22.26 4.81 -0.75
CA VAL A 103 22.65 3.40 -0.69
C VAL A 103 21.82 2.58 -1.67
N LEU A 104 22.42 1.50 -2.16
CA LEU A 104 21.69 0.40 -2.78
C LEU A 104 21.77 -0.81 -1.87
N VAL A 105 20.62 -1.44 -1.62
CA VAL A 105 20.52 -2.67 -0.83
C VAL A 105 19.93 -3.80 -1.66
N LYS A 106 20.35 -5.03 -1.37
CA LYS A 106 19.79 -6.22 -2.00
C LYS A 106 18.31 -6.39 -1.60
N LYS A 107 17.44 -6.61 -2.58
CA LYS A 107 16.04 -6.97 -2.33
C LYS A 107 15.95 -8.40 -1.79
N GLU A 108 15.07 -8.62 -0.81
CA GLU A 108 14.77 -9.96 -0.30
C GLU A 108 13.84 -10.69 -1.29
N GLY A 109 14.43 -11.52 -2.16
CA GLY A 109 13.71 -12.17 -3.24
C GLY A 109 13.26 -11.19 -4.34
N GLU A 110 12.55 -11.71 -5.35
CA GLU A 110 12.07 -10.92 -6.49
C GLU A 110 11.07 -9.82 -6.09
N PHE A 111 10.29 -10.09 -5.04
CA PHE A 111 9.24 -9.18 -4.53
C PHE A 111 9.63 -8.42 -3.26
N GLY A 112 10.91 -8.41 -2.88
CA GLY A 112 11.39 -7.63 -1.73
C GLY A 112 11.30 -6.13 -2.01
N ARG A 113 10.54 -5.36 -1.22
CA ARG A 113 10.25 -3.94 -1.51
C ARG A 113 11.47 -3.04 -1.38
N LEU A 114 12.02 -2.93 -0.17
CA LEU A 114 13.11 -1.98 0.16
C LEU A 114 14.34 -2.62 0.82
N GLY A 115 14.40 -3.95 0.94
CA GLY A 115 15.56 -4.65 1.54
C GLY A 115 15.96 -4.12 2.91
N ARG A 116 14.98 -3.64 3.70
CA ARG A 116 15.16 -3.01 5.02
C ARG A 116 16.04 -1.75 5.03
N ALA A 117 16.18 -1.07 3.88
CA ALA A 117 16.95 0.17 3.76
C ALA A 117 16.52 1.26 4.75
N TRP A 118 15.24 1.28 5.14
CA TRP A 118 14.70 2.25 6.12
C TRP A 118 15.46 2.26 7.46
N LEU A 119 16.08 1.14 7.88
CA LEU A 119 16.92 1.09 9.07
C LEU A 119 18.15 2.00 8.99
N LEU A 120 18.57 2.37 7.77
CA LEU A 120 19.70 3.26 7.52
C LEU A 120 19.29 4.73 7.32
N ALA A 121 17.99 5.01 7.12
CA ALA A 121 17.49 6.33 6.73
C ALA A 121 17.98 7.46 7.66
N GLY A 122 17.79 7.32 8.97
CA GLY A 122 18.23 8.34 9.93
C GLY A 122 19.75 8.53 9.98
N ARG A 123 20.55 7.53 9.60
CA ARG A 123 22.02 7.69 9.45
C ARG A 123 22.36 8.45 8.17
N LEU A 124 21.67 8.13 7.07
CA LEU A 124 21.85 8.82 5.78
C LEU A 124 21.47 10.30 5.88
N GLU A 125 20.36 10.63 6.54
CA GLU A 125 19.93 12.02 6.77
C GLU A 125 20.98 12.81 7.57
N LYS A 126 21.52 12.21 8.65
CA LYS A 126 22.61 12.82 9.43
C LYS A 126 23.87 13.05 8.60
N MET A 127 24.25 12.08 7.76
CA MET A 127 25.41 12.23 6.87
C MET A 127 25.17 13.28 5.80
N ALA A 128 23.98 13.33 5.20
CA ALA A 128 23.62 14.33 4.21
C ALA A 128 23.66 15.75 4.80
N ALA A 129 23.11 15.93 6.01
CA ALA A 129 23.16 17.20 6.74
C ALA A 129 24.60 17.63 7.05
N ALA A 130 25.46 16.71 7.54
CA ALA A 130 26.86 17.03 7.84
C ALA A 130 27.67 17.38 6.57
N LEU A 131 27.48 16.64 5.49
CA LEU A 131 28.22 16.84 4.24
C LEU A 131 27.78 18.09 3.48
N VAL A 132 26.57 18.61 3.73
CA VAL A 132 26.11 19.86 3.12
C VAL A 132 26.86 21.08 3.65
N GLU A 133 27.28 21.02 4.91
CA GLU A 133 28.09 22.05 5.58
C GLU A 133 29.56 21.94 5.17
N ASP A 134 30.13 20.73 5.26
CA ASP A 134 31.51 20.44 4.91
C ASP A 134 31.61 19.34 3.85
N ALA A 135 31.55 19.78 2.60
CA ALA A 135 31.53 18.88 1.46
C ALA A 135 32.88 18.21 1.19
N GLU A 136 34.02 18.68 1.68
CA GLU A 136 35.30 18.02 1.35
C GLU A 136 35.55 16.77 2.19
N THR A 137 34.86 16.65 3.32
CA THR A 137 35.15 15.63 4.33
C THR A 137 34.33 14.36 4.11
N VAL A 138 34.83 13.46 3.24
CA VAL A 138 34.20 12.14 2.98
C VAL A 138 34.40 11.10 4.09
N ALA A 139 35.07 11.46 5.19
CA ALA A 139 35.37 10.55 6.29
C ALA A 139 34.14 9.82 6.88
N PRO A 140 32.98 10.47 7.08
CA PRO A 140 31.77 9.78 7.57
C PRO A 140 31.29 8.67 6.63
N LEU A 141 31.46 8.84 5.30
CA LEU A 141 31.08 7.84 4.30
C LEU A 141 32.01 6.64 4.30
N GLU A 142 33.32 6.87 4.43
CA GLU A 142 34.31 5.79 4.51
C GLU A 142 34.14 4.96 5.79
N GLU A 143 33.87 5.62 6.93
CA GLU A 143 33.60 4.94 8.19
C GLU A 143 32.32 4.09 8.12
N PHE A 144 31.24 4.68 7.61
CA PHE A 144 29.99 3.96 7.40
C PHE A 144 30.19 2.75 6.48
N TRP A 145 30.89 2.93 5.36
CA TRP A 145 31.15 1.84 4.41
C TRP A 145 31.97 0.71 5.05
N ARG A 146 33.02 1.04 5.81
CA ARG A 146 33.84 0.05 6.51
C ARG A 146 33.00 -0.78 7.48
N GLU A 147 32.13 -0.15 8.26
CA GLU A 147 31.21 -0.87 9.16
C GLU A 147 30.31 -1.86 8.41
N GLN A 148 29.75 -1.45 7.26
CA GLN A 148 28.91 -2.35 6.46
C GLN A 148 29.70 -3.53 5.87
N VAL A 149 30.94 -3.29 5.43
CA VAL A 149 31.82 -4.34 4.90
C VAL A 149 32.26 -5.31 6.00
N GLU A 150 32.61 -4.82 7.19
CA GLU A 150 32.98 -5.66 8.34
C GLU A 150 31.82 -6.57 8.75
N ARG A 151 30.58 -6.05 8.78
CA ARG A 151 29.38 -6.87 9.06
C ARG A 151 29.18 -7.98 8.02
N ARG A 152 29.47 -7.70 6.74
CA ARG A 152 29.43 -8.73 5.68
C ARG A 152 30.50 -9.80 5.90
N GLY A 153 31.70 -9.40 6.29
CA GLY A 153 32.84 -10.30 6.53
C GLY A 153 32.57 -11.33 7.63
N TYR A 154 31.91 -10.93 8.73
CA TYR A 154 31.55 -11.84 9.82
C TYR A 154 30.40 -12.82 9.48
N GLY A 155 29.60 -12.54 8.44
CA GLY A 155 28.49 -13.39 8.02
C GLY A 155 28.81 -14.43 6.93
N SER A 156 30.06 -14.49 6.45
CA SER A 156 30.41 -15.24 5.22
C SER A 156 31.41 -16.40 5.42
N GLU A 157 31.83 -16.73 6.64
CA GLU A 157 32.86 -17.78 6.87
C GLU A 157 32.36 -19.19 7.20
N ASP A 158 31.05 -19.47 7.29
CA ASP A 158 30.56 -20.85 7.44
C ASP A 158 29.37 -21.13 6.51
N GLY A 159 29.58 -22.01 5.51
CA GLY A 159 28.46 -22.49 4.68
C GLY A 159 28.75 -23.04 3.28
N LYS A 160 29.88 -23.73 3.02
CA LYS A 160 29.89 -24.72 1.91
C LYS A 160 29.14 -25.97 2.36
N GLY A 161 27.81 -25.86 2.43
CA GLY A 161 26.89 -26.98 2.63
C GLY A 161 25.83 -26.94 1.54
N GLU A 162 25.65 -28.05 0.83
CA GLU A 162 24.58 -28.24 -0.15
C GLU A 162 23.20 -28.06 0.52
N GLY A 163 22.65 -26.85 0.45
CA GLY A 163 21.32 -26.52 0.95
C GLY A 163 20.28 -26.73 -0.12
N LYS A 164 19.53 -27.83 -0.04
CA LYS A 164 18.28 -28.04 -0.80
C LYS A 164 17.35 -26.84 -0.62
N GLY A 165 16.77 -26.40 -1.73
CA GLY A 165 15.96 -25.19 -1.82
C GLY A 165 14.72 -25.20 -0.94
N HIS A 166 14.64 -24.21 -0.05
CA HIS A 166 13.40 -23.65 0.46
C HIS A 166 13.51 -22.13 0.37
N SER A 167 13.35 -21.61 -0.85
CA SER A 167 13.18 -20.18 -1.13
C SER A 167 11.69 -19.89 -1.31
N ARG A 168 10.91 -20.03 -0.24
CA ARG A 168 9.52 -19.57 -0.17
C ARG A 168 9.30 -18.99 1.23
N GLU A 169 8.44 -17.97 1.31
CA GLU A 169 7.80 -17.47 2.54
C GLU A 169 8.57 -16.51 3.48
N ARG A 170 9.12 -15.37 3.00
CA ARG A 170 9.73 -14.38 3.94
C ARG A 170 9.36 -12.90 3.87
N ALA A 171 8.48 -12.46 2.96
CA ALA A 171 8.12 -11.02 2.90
C ALA A 171 6.75 -10.66 3.50
N ILE A 172 6.02 -11.64 4.03
CA ILE A 172 4.91 -11.38 4.97
C ILE A 172 5.48 -11.33 6.38
N SER A 173 6.54 -12.10 6.63
CA SER A 173 7.30 -12.05 7.86
C SER A 173 8.14 -10.78 8.01
N THR A 174 8.13 -9.78 7.13
CA THR A 174 8.79 -8.50 7.50
C THR A 174 7.91 -7.71 8.48
N VAL A 175 6.58 -7.79 8.30
CA VAL A 175 5.63 -7.31 9.32
C VAL A 175 5.45 -8.39 10.38
N SER A 176 5.31 -9.67 10.02
CA SER A 176 5.09 -10.75 11.00
C SER A 176 6.33 -11.23 11.78
N ALA A 177 7.56 -10.91 11.38
CA ALA A 177 8.77 -11.15 12.19
C ALA A 177 9.10 -9.95 13.09
N ALA A 178 8.65 -8.73 12.75
CA ALA A 178 8.58 -7.66 13.74
C ALA A 178 7.69 -8.08 14.93
N LEU A 179 6.64 -8.88 14.66
CA LEU A 179 5.74 -9.42 15.69
C LEU A 179 6.36 -10.47 16.64
N LYS A 180 7.62 -10.91 16.45
CA LYS A 180 8.21 -11.91 17.35
C LYS A 180 9.04 -11.33 18.50
N ASP A 181 9.52 -10.08 18.41
CA ASP A 181 10.34 -9.47 19.47
C ASP A 181 10.27 -7.93 19.59
N GLU A 182 9.66 -7.18 18.65
CA GLU A 182 9.56 -5.71 18.74
C GLU A 182 8.11 -5.22 18.87
N GLU A 183 7.81 -4.55 19.98
CA GLU A 183 6.47 -4.01 20.33
C GLU A 183 6.00 -2.87 19.40
N SER A 184 6.83 -2.38 18.48
CA SER A 184 6.48 -1.30 17.53
C SER A 184 7.38 -1.33 16.28
N LEU A 185 6.89 -0.78 15.16
CA LEU A 185 7.68 -0.68 13.92
C LEU A 185 8.87 0.30 14.07
N PRO A 186 10.02 0.07 13.40
CA PRO A 186 11.15 0.99 13.43
C PRO A 186 10.80 2.39 12.94
N ALA A 187 11.44 3.43 13.50
CA ALA A 187 11.08 4.85 13.32
C ALA A 187 10.98 5.35 11.85
N TYR A 188 11.70 4.72 10.91
CA TYR A 188 11.67 5.09 9.48
C TYR A 188 10.92 4.08 8.60
N HIS A 189 10.26 3.08 9.21
CA HIS A 189 9.53 2.08 8.46
C HIS A 189 8.38 2.73 7.66
N PRO A 190 8.28 2.56 6.34
CA PRO A 190 7.28 3.28 5.54
C PRO A 190 5.83 3.02 5.95
N ALA A 191 5.53 1.82 6.49
CA ALA A 191 4.18 1.48 6.98
C ALA A 191 3.69 2.35 8.15
N LEU A 192 4.56 3.10 8.84
CA LEU A 192 4.13 4.09 9.84
C LEU A 192 3.23 5.19 9.24
N SER A 193 3.32 5.41 7.93
CA SER A 193 2.48 6.37 7.22
C SER A 193 1.10 5.84 6.82
N ILE A 194 0.75 4.59 7.16
CA ILE A 194 -0.46 3.94 6.63
C ILE A 194 -1.76 4.61 7.10
N GLN A 195 -1.80 5.13 8.32
CA GLN A 195 -2.94 5.92 8.78
C GLN A 195 -3.06 7.22 7.98
N ARG A 196 -1.94 7.91 7.73
CA ARG A 196 -1.92 9.09 6.85
C ARG A 196 -2.39 8.74 5.43
N PHE A 197 -2.04 7.57 4.92
CA PHE A 197 -2.52 7.07 3.63
C PHE A 197 -4.06 6.95 3.63
N LEU A 198 -4.67 6.38 4.68
CA LEU A 198 -6.13 6.33 4.80
C LEU A 198 -6.76 7.72 4.89
N ASP A 199 -6.18 8.64 5.67
CA ASP A 199 -6.71 9.99 5.84
C ASP A 199 -6.64 10.82 4.55
N VAL A 200 -5.61 10.59 3.72
CA VAL A 200 -5.42 11.27 2.43
C VAL A 200 -6.35 10.74 1.36
N PHE A 201 -6.51 9.42 1.23
CA PHE A 201 -7.33 8.83 0.17
C PHE A 201 -8.81 8.74 0.52
N GLY A 202 -9.14 8.74 1.81
CA GLY A 202 -10.52 8.59 2.22
C GLY A 202 -11.13 7.29 1.68
N PRO A 203 -12.39 7.32 1.21
CA PRO A 203 -13.06 6.20 0.54
C PRO A 203 -12.34 5.68 -0.71
N LEU A 204 -11.52 6.49 -1.40
CA LEU A 204 -10.83 6.06 -2.61
C LEU A 204 -9.76 4.99 -2.36
N VAL A 205 -9.40 4.75 -1.10
CA VAL A 205 -8.44 3.69 -0.73
C VAL A 205 -8.87 2.31 -1.22
N PHE A 206 -10.18 2.02 -1.21
CA PHE A 206 -10.71 0.73 -1.65
C PHE A 206 -10.58 0.56 -3.16
N ARG A 207 -10.84 1.62 -3.93
CA ARG A 207 -10.66 1.61 -5.40
C ARG A 207 -9.18 1.47 -5.78
N LEU A 208 -8.28 2.11 -5.04
CA LEU A 208 -6.84 1.91 -5.24
C LEU A 208 -6.42 0.47 -4.92
N GLN A 209 -6.92 -0.10 -3.82
CA GLN A 209 -6.62 -1.48 -3.47
C GLN A 209 -7.13 -2.45 -4.55
N GLN A 210 -8.36 -2.28 -5.02
CA GLN A 210 -8.93 -3.09 -6.11
C GLN A 210 -8.09 -2.99 -7.39
N ALA A 211 -7.71 -1.77 -7.81
CA ALA A 211 -6.81 -1.58 -8.93
C ALA A 211 -5.43 -2.25 -8.72
N ALA A 212 -4.90 -2.18 -7.51
CA ALA A 212 -3.64 -2.83 -7.15
C ALA A 212 -3.77 -4.35 -7.16
N LEU A 213 -4.90 -4.92 -6.70
CA LEU A 213 -5.22 -6.34 -6.77
C LEU A 213 -5.34 -6.80 -8.23
N LEU A 214 -5.90 -6.00 -9.13
CA LEU A 214 -5.90 -6.26 -10.58
C LEU A 214 -4.53 -6.07 -11.25
N ARG A 215 -3.48 -5.78 -10.47
CA ARG A 215 -2.11 -5.53 -10.96
C ARG A 215 -2.09 -4.48 -12.07
N LYS A 216 -2.84 -3.40 -11.90
CA LYS A 216 -2.76 -2.22 -12.77
C LYS A 216 -1.42 -1.51 -12.57
N ARG A 217 -0.96 -0.80 -13.60
CA ARG A 217 0.20 0.11 -13.54
C ARG A 217 -0.27 1.45 -12.98
N ILE A 218 0.06 1.72 -11.72
CA ILE A 218 -0.44 2.86 -10.94
C ILE A 218 0.68 3.87 -10.74
N LEU A 219 0.47 5.10 -11.22
CA LEU A 219 1.42 6.21 -11.09
C LEU A 219 0.85 7.31 -10.18
N PHE A 220 1.46 7.50 -9.01
CA PHE A 220 1.21 8.68 -8.18
C PHE A 220 1.96 9.89 -8.74
N VAL A 221 1.27 11.02 -8.83
CA VAL A 221 1.82 12.28 -9.31
C VAL A 221 1.59 13.32 -8.23
N GLY A 222 2.66 13.97 -7.81
CA GLY A 222 2.59 15.01 -6.80
C GLY A 222 3.82 15.89 -6.85
N ILE A 223 3.95 16.75 -5.85
CA ILE A 223 5.13 17.57 -5.66
C ILE A 223 5.97 17.07 -4.49
N PRO A 224 7.25 17.47 -4.40
CA PRO A 224 8.05 17.24 -3.20
C PRO A 224 7.38 17.81 -1.94
N PRO A 225 7.51 17.15 -0.77
CA PRO A 225 8.42 16.04 -0.47
C PRO A 225 8.02 14.70 -1.12
N VAL A 226 8.99 14.05 -1.76
CA VAL A 226 8.83 12.78 -2.48
C VAL A 226 8.69 11.61 -1.53
N ARG A 227 9.25 11.69 -0.31
CA ARG A 227 9.13 10.66 0.73
C ARG A 227 7.71 10.18 0.92
N THR A 228 6.76 11.11 1.09
CA THR A 228 5.35 10.76 1.37
C THR A 228 4.73 9.97 0.22
N ALA A 229 4.97 10.37 -1.02
CA ALA A 229 4.48 9.61 -2.17
C ALA A 229 5.13 8.22 -2.27
N CYS A 230 6.43 8.10 -1.96
CA CYS A 230 7.11 6.80 -1.91
C CYS A 230 6.60 5.89 -0.78
N GLU A 231 6.22 6.46 0.36
CA GLU A 231 5.59 5.73 1.46
C GLU A 231 4.18 5.25 1.07
N PHE A 232 3.41 6.05 0.32
CA PHE A 232 2.11 5.63 -0.23
C PHE A 232 2.23 4.48 -1.25
N VAL A 233 3.24 4.53 -2.12
CA VAL A 233 3.61 3.42 -3.02
C VAL A 233 3.87 2.13 -2.23
N TYR A 234 4.58 2.23 -1.11
CA TYR A 234 4.84 1.10 -0.23
C TYR A 234 3.56 0.55 0.41
N ASN A 235 2.73 1.44 0.98
CA ASN A 235 1.48 1.07 1.64
C ASN A 235 0.52 0.36 0.68
N LEU A 236 0.31 0.91 -0.52
CA LEU A 236 -0.59 0.29 -1.50
C LEU A 236 -0.13 -1.13 -1.90
N SER A 237 1.18 -1.33 -2.04
CA SER A 237 1.72 -2.66 -2.32
C SER A 237 1.50 -3.64 -1.17
N ILE A 238 1.58 -3.19 0.09
CA ILE A 238 1.28 -4.05 1.25
C ILE A 238 -0.20 -4.37 1.33
N LEU A 239 -1.07 -3.37 1.19
CA LEU A 239 -2.53 -3.54 1.30
C LEU A 239 -3.14 -4.45 0.22
N SER A 240 -2.44 -4.60 -0.92
CA SER A 240 -2.84 -5.46 -2.05
C SER A 240 -2.04 -6.77 -2.15
N SER A 241 -1.32 -7.14 -1.09
CA SER A 241 -0.62 -8.41 -1.02
C SER A 241 -1.59 -9.55 -0.70
N ILE A 242 -1.50 -10.65 -1.45
CA ILE A 242 -2.32 -11.84 -1.23
C ILE A 242 -1.58 -12.78 -0.27
N SER A 243 -2.33 -13.36 0.67
CA SER A 243 -1.81 -14.34 1.62
C SER A 243 -1.47 -15.66 0.90
N PRO A 244 -0.36 -16.35 1.25
CA PRO A 244 -0.01 -17.65 0.72
C PRO A 244 -1.08 -18.70 0.98
N ARG A 245 -1.84 -18.54 2.07
CA ARG A 245 -2.98 -19.42 2.38
C ARG A 245 -4.06 -19.35 1.32
N ASP A 246 -4.33 -18.15 0.81
CA ASP A 246 -5.33 -17.93 -0.22
C ASP A 246 -4.80 -18.29 -1.62
N THR A 247 -3.48 -18.39 -1.79
CA THR A 247 -2.86 -18.81 -3.06
C THR A 247 -3.24 -20.23 -3.47
N GLU A 248 -3.54 -21.11 -2.50
CA GLU A 248 -3.98 -22.47 -2.78
C GLU A 248 -5.33 -22.53 -3.53
N LEU A 249 -6.12 -21.45 -3.45
CA LEU A 249 -7.42 -21.32 -4.12
C LEU A 249 -7.30 -20.73 -5.53
N LEU A 250 -6.13 -20.23 -5.92
CA LEU A 250 -5.91 -19.52 -7.18
C LEU A 250 -5.40 -20.47 -8.26
N THR A 251 -5.55 -20.08 -9.53
CA THR A 251 -5.00 -20.85 -10.66
C THR A 251 -3.47 -20.93 -10.57
N PRO A 252 -2.86 -22.11 -10.86
CA PRO A 252 -1.40 -22.22 -10.95
C PRO A 252 -0.79 -21.21 -11.94
N GLY A 253 0.37 -20.64 -11.62
CA GLY A 253 1.02 -19.59 -12.42
C GLY A 253 0.71 -18.17 -11.95
N THR A 254 -0.19 -17.98 -10.98
CA THR A 254 -0.51 -16.68 -10.37
C THR A 254 0.47 -16.26 -9.26
N GLU A 255 1.53 -17.05 -8.99
CA GLU A 255 2.49 -16.78 -7.91
C GLU A 255 3.22 -15.44 -8.07
N GLU A 256 3.45 -15.01 -9.32
CA GLU A 256 4.06 -13.71 -9.61
C GLU A 256 3.11 -12.53 -9.35
N LEU A 257 1.81 -12.80 -9.27
CA LEU A 257 0.76 -11.84 -9.00
C LEU A 257 0.46 -11.70 -7.52
N LEU A 258 1.20 -12.34 -6.60
CA LEU A 258 0.88 -12.26 -5.17
C LEU A 258 1.22 -10.91 -4.54
N ARG A 259 2.10 -10.12 -5.18
CA ARG A 259 2.50 -8.80 -4.70
C ARG A 259 2.65 -7.82 -5.84
N LEU A 260 2.23 -6.58 -5.60
CA LEU A 260 2.45 -5.49 -6.54
C LEU A 260 3.89 -4.95 -6.43
N PRO A 261 4.71 -5.00 -7.50
CA PRO A 261 6.05 -4.42 -7.53
C PRO A 261 6.05 -2.91 -7.26
N CYS A 262 6.95 -2.45 -6.39
CA CYS A 262 7.21 -1.03 -6.14
C CYS A 262 8.42 -0.55 -6.93
N LEU A 263 8.23 0.44 -7.80
CA LEU A 263 9.33 1.16 -8.46
C LEU A 263 9.76 2.40 -7.66
N PHE A 264 8.90 2.90 -6.77
CA PHE A 264 9.04 4.14 -6.01
C PHE A 264 9.21 5.37 -6.92
N SER A 265 10.14 6.27 -6.63
CA SER A 265 10.34 7.47 -7.42
C SER A 265 10.87 7.11 -8.81
N VAL A 266 10.13 7.54 -9.83
CA VAL A 266 10.51 7.41 -11.24
C VAL A 266 10.57 8.78 -11.90
N GLY A 267 11.63 9.04 -12.67
CA GLY A 267 11.82 10.29 -13.42
C GLY A 267 11.75 10.12 -14.93
N VAL A 268 11.86 11.23 -15.67
CA VAL A 268 11.87 11.23 -17.15
C VAL A 268 12.92 10.29 -17.76
N HIS A 269 14.07 10.14 -17.09
CA HIS A 269 15.17 9.27 -17.53
C HIS A 269 14.80 7.77 -17.55
N GLU A 270 13.73 7.39 -16.84
CA GLU A 270 13.29 6.01 -16.73
C GLU A 270 12.14 5.66 -17.68
N ILE A 271 11.68 6.60 -18.50
CA ILE A 271 10.63 6.32 -19.48
C ILE A 271 10.99 5.13 -20.39
N PRO A 272 12.23 5.00 -20.92
CA PRO A 272 12.58 3.82 -21.72
C PRO A 272 12.46 2.50 -20.94
N TYR A 273 12.76 2.52 -19.63
CA TYR A 273 12.59 1.36 -18.75
C TYR A 273 11.11 1.03 -18.55
N LEU A 274 10.26 2.03 -18.31
CA LEU A 274 8.81 1.84 -18.21
C LEU A 274 8.19 1.33 -19.52
N GLU A 275 8.69 1.80 -20.67
CA GLU A 275 8.28 1.30 -21.99
C GLU A 275 8.70 -0.16 -22.21
N ASP A 276 9.85 -0.57 -21.67
CA ASP A 276 10.32 -1.95 -21.75
C ASP A 276 9.52 -2.90 -20.85
N LEU A 277 9.13 -2.45 -19.65
CA LEU A 277 8.22 -3.19 -18.77
C LEU A 277 6.85 -3.45 -19.42
N ASN A 278 6.43 -2.58 -20.34
CA ASN A 278 5.17 -2.75 -21.08
C ASN A 278 5.27 -3.78 -22.21
N LYS A 279 6.47 -4.22 -22.58
CA LYS A 279 6.62 -5.26 -23.60
C LYS A 279 6.34 -6.62 -22.97
N PRO A 280 5.51 -7.47 -23.59
CA PRO A 280 5.36 -8.84 -23.14
C PRO A 280 6.72 -9.54 -23.21
N LYS A 281 7.18 -10.08 -22.09
CA LYS A 281 8.51 -10.73 -21.98
C LYS A 281 8.58 -12.04 -22.76
N HIS A 282 7.44 -12.59 -23.18
CA HIS A 282 7.35 -13.74 -24.07
C HIS A 282 6.44 -13.42 -25.28
N GLY A 283 6.98 -13.59 -26.49
CA GLY A 283 6.24 -13.38 -27.73
C GLY A 283 5.11 -14.39 -27.89
N GLY A 284 3.91 -14.03 -27.45
CA GLY A 284 2.69 -14.82 -27.60
C GLY A 284 1.63 -14.07 -28.40
N HIS A 285 1.57 -14.32 -29.71
CA HIS A 285 0.35 -14.08 -30.48
C HIS A 285 -0.63 -15.23 -30.20
N THR A 286 -1.29 -15.20 -29.04
CA THR A 286 -2.46 -16.04 -28.73
C THR A 286 -3.47 -15.25 -27.91
N PRO A 287 -4.79 -15.38 -28.16
CA PRO A 287 -5.83 -14.84 -27.27
C PRO A 287 -5.71 -15.54 -25.90
N GLY A 288 -5.62 -14.76 -24.81
CA GLY A 288 -5.23 -15.23 -23.48
C GLY A 288 -3.82 -14.77 -23.04
N ALA A 289 -3.33 -13.68 -23.62
CA ALA A 289 -1.98 -13.15 -23.42
C ALA A 289 -1.63 -12.91 -21.94
N GLU A 290 -0.47 -13.42 -21.53
CA GLU A 290 0.10 -13.34 -20.18
C GLU A 290 0.00 -11.92 -19.60
N ALA A 291 -0.36 -11.85 -18.32
CA ALA A 291 -0.59 -10.60 -17.60
C ALA A 291 0.66 -9.70 -17.69
N SER A 292 0.48 -8.50 -18.25
CA SER A 292 1.45 -7.41 -18.05
C SER A 292 1.65 -7.26 -16.55
N VAL A 293 2.90 -7.38 -16.09
CA VAL A 293 3.21 -7.25 -14.67
C VAL A 293 2.94 -5.81 -14.26
N GLY A 294 1.88 -5.63 -13.48
CA GLY A 294 1.56 -4.35 -12.85
C GLY A 294 2.69 -3.82 -12.00
N TRP A 295 2.65 -2.52 -11.71
CA TRP A 295 3.59 -1.89 -10.80
C TRP A 295 2.98 -0.64 -10.19
N VAL A 296 3.57 -0.18 -9.09
CA VAL A 296 3.23 1.08 -8.45
C VAL A 296 4.47 1.97 -8.31
N ALA A 297 4.35 3.24 -8.72
CA ALA A 297 5.43 4.22 -8.71
C ALA A 297 4.90 5.61 -8.36
N CYS A 298 5.79 6.54 -8.03
CA CYS A 298 5.47 7.95 -7.88
C CYS A 298 6.42 8.82 -8.72
N THR A 299 5.96 10.00 -9.12
CA THR A 299 6.78 10.96 -9.85
C THR A 299 6.42 12.39 -9.48
N THR A 300 7.41 13.27 -9.60
CA THR A 300 7.24 14.73 -9.59
C THR A 300 7.24 15.33 -10.99
N ASP A 301 7.52 14.51 -12.01
CA ASP A 301 7.58 14.91 -13.40
C ASP A 301 6.22 14.74 -14.07
N GLU A 302 5.40 15.80 -14.04
CA GLU A 302 4.06 15.80 -14.67
C GLU A 302 4.10 15.41 -16.15
N ILE A 303 5.22 15.62 -16.85
CA ILE A 303 5.38 15.23 -18.26
C ILE A 303 5.13 13.73 -18.49
N ILE A 304 5.36 12.86 -17.49
CA ILE A 304 5.11 11.41 -17.61
C ILE A 304 3.60 11.14 -17.79
N THR A 305 2.73 11.97 -17.22
CA THR A 305 1.27 11.86 -17.38
C THR A 305 0.80 12.08 -18.82
N THR A 306 1.58 12.77 -19.64
CA THR A 306 1.25 12.94 -21.06
C THR A 306 1.43 11.66 -21.86
N LYS A 307 2.17 10.67 -21.33
CA LYS A 307 2.45 9.39 -21.97
C LYS A 307 1.52 8.30 -21.43
N THR A 308 0.24 8.38 -21.79
CA THR A 308 -0.84 7.50 -21.31
C THR A 308 -0.63 5.99 -21.55
N LYS A 309 0.32 5.60 -22.42
CA LYS A 309 0.68 4.19 -22.64
C LYS A 309 1.53 3.58 -21.52
N LEU A 310 2.15 4.41 -20.67
CA LEU A 310 3.07 3.94 -19.63
C LEU A 310 2.34 3.37 -18.42
N TYR A 311 1.15 3.86 -18.12
CA TYR A 311 0.38 3.51 -16.93
C TYR A 311 -1.08 3.21 -17.29
N ASP A 312 -1.78 2.51 -16.41
CA ASP A 312 -3.22 2.27 -16.53
C ASP A 312 -4.01 3.29 -15.72
N ILE A 313 -3.45 3.69 -14.57
CA ILE A 313 -4.09 4.61 -13.61
C ILE A 313 -3.07 5.67 -13.17
N VAL A 314 -3.53 6.92 -13.12
CA VAL A 314 -2.82 8.05 -12.54
C VAL A 314 -3.55 8.53 -11.29
N VAL A 315 -2.79 8.83 -10.24
CA VAL A 315 -3.29 9.36 -8.98
C VAL A 315 -2.68 10.73 -8.74
N GLU A 316 -3.48 11.78 -8.90
CA GLU A 316 -3.07 13.17 -8.74
C GLU A 316 -3.22 13.58 -7.27
N LEU A 317 -2.09 13.80 -6.58
CA LEU A 317 -2.02 14.24 -5.20
C LEU A 317 -2.14 15.78 -5.12
N PRO A 318 -3.20 16.34 -4.51
CA PRO A 318 -3.37 17.79 -4.44
C PRO A 318 -2.41 18.40 -3.43
N HIS A 319 -1.94 19.63 -3.65
CA HIS A 319 -1.05 20.32 -2.70
C HIS A 319 -1.58 20.44 -1.26
N THR A 320 -2.89 20.30 -1.08
CA THR A 320 -3.58 20.39 0.21
C THR A 320 -3.96 19.02 0.77
N TYR A 321 -3.41 17.91 0.26
CA TYR A 321 -3.78 16.57 0.74
C TYR A 321 -3.49 16.38 2.25
N ASP A 322 -2.52 17.10 2.80
CA ASP A 322 -2.15 17.07 4.21
C ASP A 322 -2.59 18.33 4.99
N ALA A 323 -3.41 19.17 4.38
CA ALA A 323 -4.00 20.33 5.04
C ALA A 323 -4.99 19.90 6.14
N PRO A 324 -5.36 20.81 7.06
CA PRO A 324 -6.46 20.60 7.99
C PRO A 324 -7.75 20.22 7.26
N PRO A 325 -8.69 19.49 7.91
CA PRO A 325 -9.89 18.94 7.26
C PRO A 325 -10.66 19.93 6.36
N GLN A 326 -10.77 21.19 6.79
CA GLN A 326 -11.46 22.27 6.07
C GLN A 326 -10.85 22.63 4.71
N GLU A 327 -9.55 22.41 4.52
CA GLU A 327 -8.82 22.71 3.28
C GLU A 327 -8.35 21.43 2.57
N ARG A 328 -8.48 20.28 3.25
CA ARG A 328 -8.07 18.98 2.75
C ARG A 328 -8.92 18.63 1.54
N ARG A 329 -8.24 18.19 0.48
CA ARG A 329 -8.89 17.65 -0.70
C ARG A 329 -8.39 16.25 -0.94
N TRP A 330 -9.31 15.33 -1.21
CA TRP A 330 -8.94 13.99 -1.59
C TRP A 330 -8.31 13.98 -3.00
N PRO A 331 -7.39 13.04 -3.26
CA PRO A 331 -6.78 12.86 -4.57
C PRO A 331 -7.76 12.57 -5.68
N ARG A 332 -7.36 12.86 -6.92
CA ARG A 332 -8.12 12.47 -8.12
C ARG A 332 -7.48 11.24 -8.74
N ILE A 333 -8.27 10.20 -8.97
CA ILE A 333 -7.82 8.98 -9.61
C ILE A 333 -8.42 8.91 -11.01
N ARG A 334 -7.57 8.73 -12.01
CA ARG A 334 -8.00 8.66 -13.41
C ARG A 334 -7.39 7.48 -14.12
N THR A 335 -8.14 6.87 -15.01
CA THR A 335 -7.62 5.89 -15.97
C THR A 335 -6.81 6.60 -17.07
N SER A 336 -6.04 5.83 -17.84
CA SER A 336 -5.18 6.35 -18.92
C SER A 336 -5.94 7.01 -20.08
N ASP A 337 -7.22 6.70 -20.26
CA ASP A 337 -8.15 7.37 -21.18
C ASP A 337 -8.71 8.69 -20.60
N GLY A 338 -8.44 8.98 -19.33
CA GLY A 338 -8.86 10.19 -18.63
C GLY A 338 -10.17 10.07 -17.85
N SER A 339 -10.83 8.91 -17.85
CA SER A 339 -12.05 8.65 -17.08
C SER A 339 -11.77 8.71 -15.57
N LEU A 340 -12.72 9.26 -14.79
CA LEU A 340 -12.55 9.45 -13.35
C LEU A 340 -12.95 8.17 -12.60
N ILE A 341 -12.06 7.65 -11.75
CA ILE A 341 -12.37 6.56 -10.83
C ILE A 341 -12.93 7.18 -9.55
N LYS A 342 -14.11 6.72 -9.15
CA LYS A 342 -14.83 7.17 -7.96
C LYS A 342 -15.02 6.03 -6.97
N ALA A 343 -15.17 6.38 -5.70
CA ALA A 343 -15.53 5.44 -4.64
C ALA A 343 -17.01 5.06 -4.74
N SER A 344 -17.33 3.80 -4.46
CA SER A 344 -18.72 3.35 -4.35
C SER A 344 -19.37 3.90 -3.08
N GLN A 345 -20.70 3.80 -2.97
CA GLN A 345 -21.40 4.19 -1.75
C GLN A 345 -21.04 3.24 -0.59
N ARG A 346 -20.81 1.94 -0.87
CA ARG A 346 -20.33 0.99 0.14
C ARG A 346 -18.91 1.33 0.60
N ASP A 347 -18.03 1.78 -0.28
CA ASP A 347 -16.68 2.25 0.09
C ASP A 347 -16.73 3.43 1.08
N VAL A 348 -17.64 4.38 0.85
CA VAL A 348 -17.87 5.50 1.77
C VAL A 348 -18.33 5.02 3.14
N ALA A 349 -19.31 4.11 3.18
CA ALA A 349 -19.81 3.55 4.43
C ALA A 349 -18.72 2.79 5.21
N ARG A 350 -17.92 1.98 4.51
CA ARG A 350 -16.77 1.26 5.10
C ARG A 350 -15.73 2.22 5.63
N TYR A 351 -15.32 3.21 4.84
CA TYR A 351 -14.33 4.20 5.28
C TYR A 351 -14.82 4.95 6.51
N LYS A 352 -16.07 5.39 6.54
CA LYS A 352 -16.63 6.09 7.70
C LYS A 352 -16.57 5.24 8.97
N MET A 353 -16.86 3.94 8.86
CA MET A 353 -16.76 3.02 9.99
C MET A 353 -15.32 2.82 10.44
N LEU A 354 -14.40 2.56 9.50
CA LEU A 354 -12.97 2.41 9.79
C LEU A 354 -12.38 3.68 10.42
N HIS A 355 -12.66 4.85 9.83
CA HIS A 355 -12.23 6.15 10.33
C HIS A 355 -12.71 6.38 11.77
N ARG A 356 -13.99 6.10 12.05
CA ARG A 356 -14.56 6.22 13.39
C ARG A 356 -13.82 5.35 14.41
N GLU A 357 -13.52 4.10 14.08
CA GLU A 357 -12.82 3.21 15.00
C GLU A 357 -11.35 3.62 15.21
N LEU A 358 -10.63 3.99 14.14
CA LEU A 358 -9.26 4.49 14.24
C LEU A 358 -9.17 5.80 15.04
N TYR A 359 -10.17 6.69 14.91
CA TYR A 359 -10.26 7.93 15.67
C TYR A 359 -10.40 7.67 17.17
N LYS A 360 -11.30 6.74 17.56
CA LYS A 360 -11.46 6.33 18.97
C LYS A 360 -10.15 5.74 19.52
N GLN A 361 -9.48 4.87 18.77
CA GLN A 361 -8.22 4.27 19.21
C GLN A 361 -7.13 5.32 19.44
N ARG A 362 -6.98 6.27 18.51
CA ARG A 362 -6.03 7.37 18.63
C ARG A 362 -6.25 8.17 19.91
N ASN A 363 -7.51 8.50 20.21
CA ASN A 363 -7.86 9.30 21.39
C ASN A 363 -7.73 8.51 22.69
N ARG A 364 -8.00 7.19 22.67
CA ARG A 364 -7.81 6.29 23.81
C ARG A 364 -6.35 6.23 24.25
N SER A 365 -5.41 6.23 23.32
CA SER A 365 -3.97 6.22 23.61
C SER A 365 -3.43 7.56 24.13
N GLN A 366 -4.11 8.69 23.84
CA GLN A 366 -3.67 10.03 24.24
C GLN A 366 -4.12 10.43 25.66
N THR A 367 -5.15 9.80 26.21
CA THR A 367 -5.65 10.11 27.56
C THR A 367 -5.11 9.10 28.57
N ALA A 368 -4.35 9.59 29.57
CA ALA A 368 -3.94 8.75 30.70
C ALA A 368 -5.19 8.18 31.41
N PRO A 369 -5.14 6.94 31.93
CA PRO A 369 -6.22 6.46 32.79
C PRO A 369 -6.28 7.38 34.00
N GLU A 370 -7.34 8.18 34.11
CA GLU A 370 -7.62 8.91 35.34
C GLU A 370 -7.65 7.89 36.48
N ALA A 371 -6.79 8.09 37.48
CA ALA A 371 -6.81 7.29 38.68
C ALA A 371 -8.19 7.50 39.33
N TYR A 372 -9.02 6.47 39.34
CA TYR A 372 -10.29 6.44 40.04
C TYR A 372 -10.07 6.93 41.49
N THR A 373 -10.44 8.18 41.77
CA THR A 373 -10.78 8.59 43.12
C THR A 373 -12.19 8.07 43.35
N ASP A 374 -12.27 7.05 44.18
CA ASP A 374 -13.49 6.48 44.75
C ASP A 374 -14.15 7.55 45.64
N ASP A 375 -14.83 8.51 45.02
CA ASP A 375 -15.73 9.43 45.71
C ASP A 375 -17.16 9.07 45.31
N GLU A 376 -17.87 8.48 46.28
CA GLU A 376 -19.28 8.10 46.27
C GLU A 376 -20.21 9.30 45.95
N ASN A 377 -20.30 9.70 44.68
CA ASN A 377 -21.28 10.68 44.22
C ASN A 377 -21.83 10.28 42.84
N ASP A 378 -22.92 9.52 42.85
CA ASP A 378 -23.61 8.94 41.68
C ASP A 378 -24.27 10.00 40.75
N ASP A 379 -24.20 11.28 41.11
CA ASP A 379 -24.81 12.40 40.38
C ASP A 379 -23.89 13.07 39.33
N THR A 380 -22.65 12.58 39.14
CA THR A 380 -21.66 13.17 38.21
C THR A 380 -21.18 12.22 37.11
N ALA A 381 -21.85 11.08 36.88
CA ALA A 381 -21.56 10.23 35.73
C ALA A 381 -21.88 10.96 34.41
N PRO A 382 -20.94 11.07 33.45
CA PRO A 382 -21.20 11.73 32.19
C PRO A 382 -22.34 11.02 31.43
N LEU A 383 -23.33 11.80 30.97
CA LEU A 383 -24.52 11.30 30.25
C LEU A 383 -24.21 10.61 28.92
N LEU A 384 -23.01 10.83 28.37
CA LEU A 384 -22.50 10.21 27.15
C LEU A 384 -21.20 9.49 27.46
N SER A 385 -21.06 8.28 26.95
CA SER A 385 -19.79 7.55 27.01
C SER A 385 -18.72 8.25 26.17
N ARG A 386 -17.45 8.09 26.55
CA ARG A 386 -16.33 8.66 25.78
C ARG A 386 -16.34 8.19 24.33
N ASP A 387 -16.63 6.91 24.11
CA ASP A 387 -16.67 6.32 22.76
C ASP A 387 -17.80 6.91 21.90
N GLU A 388 -18.90 7.37 22.50
CA GLU A 388 -19.95 8.11 21.80
C GLU A 388 -19.48 9.51 21.42
N VAL A 389 -18.81 10.23 22.33
CA VAL A 389 -18.27 11.57 22.08
C VAL A 389 -17.18 11.53 20.99
N ASP A 390 -16.23 10.61 21.09
CA ASP A 390 -15.18 10.42 20.08
C ASP A 390 -15.77 9.94 18.75
N GLY A 391 -16.83 9.13 18.80
CA GLY A 391 -17.59 8.73 17.62
C GLY A 391 -18.24 9.91 16.90
N GLN A 392 -18.86 10.83 17.64
CA GLN A 392 -19.45 12.06 17.07
C GLN A 392 -18.38 12.96 16.46
N ARG A 393 -17.25 13.16 17.15
CA ARG A 393 -16.12 13.96 16.61
C ARG A 393 -15.55 13.37 15.33
N ALA A 394 -15.45 12.03 15.25
CA ALA A 394 -15.00 11.36 14.05
C ALA A 394 -15.99 11.52 12.88
N ASP A 395 -17.30 11.51 13.17
CA ASP A 395 -18.34 11.76 12.17
C ASP A 395 -18.29 13.22 11.67
N ASP A 396 -18.07 14.19 12.56
CA ASP A 396 -17.92 15.61 12.21
C ASP A 396 -16.67 15.86 11.35
N ASP A 397 -15.51 15.32 11.75
CA ASP A 397 -14.25 15.40 10.99
C ASP A 397 -14.40 14.80 9.58
N PHE A 398 -15.07 13.64 9.48
CA PHE A 398 -15.38 13.03 8.19
C PHE A 398 -16.28 13.92 7.33
N ASN A 399 -17.35 14.49 7.90
CA ASN A 399 -18.28 15.32 7.16
C ASN A 399 -17.64 16.63 6.68
N GLU A 400 -16.69 17.20 7.42
CA GLU A 400 -15.93 18.39 7.00
C GLU A 400 -15.03 18.11 5.79
N ALA A 401 -14.40 16.93 5.75
CA ALA A 401 -13.51 16.53 4.65
C ALA A 401 -14.22 15.86 3.47
N TYR A 402 -15.52 15.58 3.60
CA TYR A 402 -16.28 14.81 2.62
C TYR A 402 -16.42 15.56 1.28
N ASP A 403 -15.98 14.92 0.20
CA ASP A 403 -16.11 15.42 -1.16
C ASP A 403 -17.01 14.50 -2.00
N GLU A 404 -18.23 14.96 -2.30
CA GLU A 404 -19.19 14.24 -3.15
C GLU A 404 -18.67 14.00 -4.57
N THR A 405 -17.72 14.80 -5.07
CA THR A 405 -17.25 14.71 -6.46
C THR A 405 -16.43 13.45 -6.73
N VAL A 406 -15.83 12.86 -5.69
CA VAL A 406 -15.04 11.63 -5.79
C VAL A 406 -15.85 10.36 -5.50
N VAL A 407 -17.15 10.50 -5.23
CA VAL A 407 -18.07 9.39 -4.93
C VAL A 407 -19.05 9.21 -6.08
N GLU A 408 -19.39 7.96 -6.37
CA GLU A 408 -20.45 7.62 -7.33
C GLU A 408 -21.80 8.17 -6.84
N PRO A 409 -22.61 8.82 -7.69
CA PRO A 409 -23.90 9.30 -7.27
C PRO A 409 -24.84 8.13 -6.94
N MET A 410 -25.73 8.34 -5.98
CA MET A 410 -26.77 7.38 -5.67
C MET A 410 -27.68 7.18 -6.90
N THR A 411 -27.84 5.94 -7.36
CA THR A 411 -28.71 5.64 -8.49
C THR A 411 -30.20 5.75 -8.09
N TRP A 412 -31.07 6.11 -9.04
CA TRP A 412 -32.51 6.21 -8.81
C TRP A 412 -33.13 4.89 -8.37
N SER A 413 -32.65 3.79 -8.93
CA SER A 413 -33.05 2.44 -8.59
C SER A 413 -32.68 2.08 -7.15
N ARG A 414 -31.46 2.41 -6.72
CA ARG A 414 -31.04 2.23 -5.33
C ARG A 414 -31.86 3.09 -4.36
N LEU A 415 -32.12 4.34 -4.72
CA LEU A 415 -32.99 5.24 -3.93
C LEU A 415 -34.42 4.68 -3.81
N ALA A 416 -34.99 4.20 -4.92
CA ALA A 416 -36.32 3.60 -4.93
C ALA A 416 -36.36 2.32 -4.09
N TYR A 417 -35.37 1.44 -4.23
CA TYR A 417 -35.24 0.22 -3.43
C TYR A 417 -35.13 0.55 -1.94
N MET A 418 -34.22 1.46 -1.55
CA MET A 418 -34.07 1.86 -0.14
C MET A 418 -35.33 2.52 0.42
N GLY A 419 -36.01 3.34 -0.36
CA GLY A 419 -37.30 3.92 0.02
C GLY A 419 -38.35 2.85 0.24
N TYR A 420 -38.49 1.92 -0.70
CA TYR A 420 -39.42 0.80 -0.59
C TYR A 420 -39.10 -0.07 0.63
N MET A 421 -37.84 -0.44 0.84
CA MET A 421 -37.44 -1.26 1.97
C MET A 421 -37.66 -0.54 3.30
N TRP A 422 -37.40 0.77 3.39
CA TRP A 422 -37.73 1.57 4.57
C TRP A 422 -39.25 1.55 4.88
N TRP A 423 -40.09 1.63 3.84
CA TRP A 423 -41.54 1.50 4.02
C TRP A 423 -41.94 0.08 4.43
N ALA A 424 -41.39 -0.94 3.77
CA ALA A 424 -41.69 -2.34 4.01
C ALA A 424 -41.23 -2.82 5.39
N SER A 425 -40.12 -2.27 5.90
CA SER A 425 -39.58 -2.51 7.24
C SER A 425 -40.22 -1.63 8.31
N ALA A 426 -41.24 -0.83 7.98
CA ALA A 426 -41.88 0.13 8.88
C ALA A 426 -40.89 1.12 9.55
N GLY A 427 -39.83 1.48 8.83
CA GLY A 427 -38.78 2.40 9.28
C GLY A 427 -37.63 1.73 10.03
N GLU A 428 -37.66 0.41 10.23
CA GLU A 428 -36.49 -0.34 10.67
C GLU A 428 -35.44 -0.36 9.55
N ARG A 429 -34.16 -0.53 9.89
CA ARG A 429 -33.14 -0.70 8.86
C ARG A 429 -33.39 -2.03 8.14
N ASP A 430 -33.32 -1.99 6.81
CA ASP A 430 -33.46 -3.21 6.01
C ASP A 430 -32.43 -4.27 6.45
N ALA A 431 -32.83 -5.54 6.43
CA ALA A 431 -32.01 -6.69 6.80
C ALA A 431 -30.75 -6.76 5.94
N TYR A 432 -30.86 -6.43 4.65
CA TYR A 432 -29.74 -6.42 3.72
C TYR A 432 -28.66 -5.40 4.11
N ALA A 433 -29.05 -4.15 4.34
CA ALA A 433 -28.14 -3.09 4.77
C ALA A 433 -27.55 -3.36 6.16
N THR A 434 -28.28 -4.11 7.00
CA THR A 434 -27.80 -4.52 8.32
C THR A 434 -26.74 -5.62 8.19
N ALA A 435 -26.98 -6.64 7.37
CA ALA A 435 -26.03 -7.72 7.10
C ALA A 435 -24.72 -7.21 6.48
N GLU A 436 -24.78 -6.30 5.50
CA GLU A 436 -23.58 -5.68 4.92
C GLU A 436 -22.75 -4.95 5.97
N ARG A 437 -23.42 -4.17 6.84
CA ARG A 437 -22.75 -3.44 7.91
C ARG A 437 -22.14 -4.38 8.95
N GLU A 438 -22.81 -5.47 9.28
CA GLU A 438 -22.32 -6.48 10.21
C GLU A 438 -21.08 -7.18 9.65
N ALA A 439 -21.11 -7.61 8.38
CA ALA A 439 -19.97 -8.19 7.69
C ALA A 439 -18.77 -7.22 7.64
N ASP A 440 -19.01 -5.96 7.29
CA ASP A 440 -17.96 -4.93 7.25
C ASP A 440 -17.40 -4.68 8.67
N ARG A 441 -18.22 -4.78 9.73
CA ARG A 441 -17.78 -4.65 11.14
C ARG A 441 -16.94 -5.84 11.59
N GLU A 442 -17.30 -7.05 11.17
CA GLU A 442 -16.52 -8.26 11.44
C GLU A 442 -15.13 -8.20 10.81
N LEU A 443 -15.01 -7.63 9.61
CA LEU A 443 -13.71 -7.43 8.94
C LEU A 443 -12.77 -6.52 9.75
N ILE A 444 -13.31 -5.43 10.32
CA ILE A 444 -12.55 -4.55 11.24
C ILE A 444 -12.06 -5.36 12.45
N GLY A 445 -12.93 -6.22 12.98
CA GLY A 445 -12.63 -7.07 14.14
C GLY A 445 -12.36 -6.25 15.41
N ASP A 446 -11.78 -6.89 16.42
CA ASP A 446 -11.37 -6.16 17.63
C ASP A 446 -10.01 -5.51 17.41
N LEU A 447 -10.02 -4.24 16.98
CA LEU A 447 -8.79 -3.46 16.86
C LEU A 447 -8.04 -3.33 18.20
N ALA A 448 -8.67 -3.61 19.36
CA ALA A 448 -7.97 -3.65 20.65
C ALA A 448 -7.01 -4.83 20.78
N GLU A 449 -7.21 -5.93 20.03
CA GLU A 449 -6.23 -7.02 19.92
C GLU A 449 -4.91 -6.53 19.30
N TYR A 450 -4.96 -5.44 18.53
CA TYR A 450 -3.81 -4.76 17.94
C TYR A 450 -3.34 -3.55 18.75
N SER A 451 -3.65 -3.49 20.06
CA SER A 451 -3.34 -2.35 20.94
C SER A 451 -1.89 -1.85 20.90
N GLN A 452 -0.95 -2.66 20.41
CA GLN A 452 0.47 -2.33 20.28
C GLN A 452 0.85 -1.70 18.91
N SER A 453 0.08 -1.93 17.82
CA SER A 453 0.34 -1.31 16.51
C SER A 453 -0.93 -1.20 15.66
N VAL A 454 -1.41 0.04 15.51
CA VAL A 454 -2.56 0.39 14.65
C VAL A 454 -2.25 0.11 13.18
N GLU A 455 -0.99 0.27 12.76
CA GLU A 455 -0.55 0.02 11.39
C GLU A 455 -0.78 -1.44 10.98
N THR A 456 -0.48 -2.36 11.90
CA THR A 456 -0.70 -3.81 11.69
C THR A 456 -2.18 -4.14 11.62
N ALA A 457 -3.01 -3.48 12.44
CA ALA A 457 -4.46 -3.63 12.42
C ALA A 457 -5.05 -3.23 11.05
N ILE A 458 -4.60 -2.09 10.52
CA ILE A 458 -5.02 -1.60 9.20
C ILE A 458 -4.59 -2.59 8.11
N ILE A 459 -3.34 -3.06 8.11
CA ILE A 459 -2.87 -4.04 7.13
C ILE A 459 -3.71 -5.32 7.19
N ALA A 460 -3.98 -5.82 8.41
CA ALA A 460 -4.78 -7.02 8.62
C ALA A 460 -6.22 -6.84 8.10
N TYR A 461 -6.84 -5.68 8.30
CA TYR A 461 -8.18 -5.37 7.79
C TYR A 461 -8.26 -5.56 6.26
N PHE A 462 -7.35 -4.93 5.51
CA PHE A 462 -7.34 -5.03 4.04
C PHE A 462 -6.98 -6.43 3.54
N HIS A 463 -6.15 -7.17 4.29
CA HIS A 463 -5.84 -8.57 3.97
C HIS A 463 -7.05 -9.46 4.19
N ARG A 464 -7.79 -9.31 5.30
CA ARG A 464 -9.06 -10.03 5.53
C ARG A 464 -10.07 -9.73 4.43
N GLN A 465 -10.17 -8.48 3.98
CA GLN A 465 -11.03 -8.12 2.86
C GLN A 465 -10.63 -8.83 1.56
N SER A 466 -9.32 -8.88 1.26
CA SER A 466 -8.81 -9.61 0.08
C SER A 466 -9.06 -11.11 0.19
N SER A 467 -8.87 -11.70 1.38
CA SER A 467 -9.16 -13.10 1.65
C SER A 467 -10.65 -13.42 1.51
N LEU A 468 -11.54 -12.56 2.02
CA LEU A 468 -13.00 -12.72 1.88
C LEU A 468 -13.40 -12.79 0.41
N LEU A 469 -12.88 -11.87 -0.42
CA LEU A 469 -13.13 -11.84 -1.87
C LEU A 469 -12.67 -13.15 -2.53
N ILE A 470 -11.43 -13.58 -2.29
CA ILE A 470 -10.85 -14.79 -2.89
C ILE A 470 -11.63 -16.04 -2.46
N GLN A 471 -11.88 -16.19 -1.16
CA GLN A 471 -12.56 -17.37 -0.63
C GLN A 471 -14.01 -17.45 -1.11
N SER A 472 -14.72 -16.32 -1.14
CA SER A 472 -16.10 -16.25 -1.62
C SER A 472 -16.17 -16.62 -3.11
N LEU A 473 -15.30 -16.05 -3.95
CA LEU A 473 -15.29 -16.37 -5.37
C LEU A 473 -14.88 -17.83 -5.64
N ALA A 474 -13.90 -18.36 -4.88
CA ALA A 474 -13.51 -19.76 -4.97
C ALA A 474 -14.68 -20.71 -4.64
N GLN A 475 -15.43 -20.44 -3.57
CA GLN A 475 -16.61 -21.22 -3.18
C GLN A 475 -17.72 -21.16 -4.25
N ILE A 476 -17.94 -19.99 -4.84
CA ILE A 476 -18.92 -19.80 -5.92
C ILE A 476 -18.52 -20.62 -7.15
N ILE A 477 -17.25 -20.61 -7.54
CA ILE A 477 -16.73 -21.40 -8.66
C ILE A 477 -16.84 -22.89 -8.38
N GLU A 478 -16.49 -23.33 -7.16
CA GLU A 478 -16.59 -24.73 -6.77
C GLU A 478 -18.04 -25.25 -6.81
N ALA A 479 -19.00 -24.45 -6.34
CA ALA A 479 -20.43 -24.81 -6.41
C ALA A 479 -20.96 -24.89 -7.86
N ASP A 480 -20.49 -23.99 -8.73
CA ASP A 480 -20.80 -24.00 -10.17
C ASP A 480 -20.24 -25.27 -10.85
N GLU A 481 -18.98 -25.64 -10.56
CA GLU A 481 -18.33 -26.85 -11.07
C GLU A 481 -19.03 -28.14 -10.61
N GLN A 482 -19.63 -28.12 -9.42
CA GLN A 482 -20.38 -29.25 -8.86
C GLN A 482 -21.83 -29.32 -9.38
N GLY A 483 -22.28 -28.34 -10.17
CA GLY A 483 -23.65 -28.27 -10.69
C GLY A 483 -24.70 -27.99 -9.61
N GLU A 484 -24.30 -27.37 -8.49
CA GLU A 484 -25.20 -27.01 -7.39
C GLU A 484 -25.92 -25.68 -7.62
N ARG A 485 -25.59 -24.96 -8.71
CA ARG A 485 -26.21 -23.70 -9.10
C ARG A 485 -27.19 -23.91 -10.25
N ASP A 486 -28.41 -23.41 -10.07
CA ASP A 486 -29.44 -23.41 -11.12
C ASP A 486 -29.05 -22.38 -12.21
N SER A 487 -28.53 -22.86 -13.34
CA SER A 487 -28.28 -22.04 -14.53
C SER A 487 -29.59 -21.89 -15.33
N ASP A 488 -30.38 -20.87 -15.01
CA ASP A 488 -31.66 -20.59 -15.69
C ASP A 488 -31.52 -20.09 -17.16
N ASP A 489 -30.29 -19.88 -17.67
CA ASP A 489 -30.05 -19.39 -19.03
C ASP A 489 -29.73 -20.54 -20.00
N ASP A 490 -30.78 -21.03 -20.66
CA ASP A 490 -30.80 -22.01 -21.76
C ASP A 490 -30.27 -21.46 -23.12
N ASP A 491 -29.43 -20.42 -23.12
CA ASP A 491 -28.90 -19.81 -24.36
C ASP A 491 -27.37 -20.03 -24.50
N ASP A 492 -27.01 -21.13 -25.17
CA ASP A 492 -25.86 -21.31 -26.08
C ASP A 492 -24.52 -20.56 -25.79
N ASP A 493 -23.95 -20.66 -24.58
CA ASP A 493 -22.51 -20.38 -24.37
C ASP A 493 -21.83 -21.39 -23.43
N ASP A 494 -21.62 -22.61 -23.94
CA ASP A 494 -20.45 -23.44 -23.66
C ASP A 494 -20.02 -23.66 -22.18
N GLY A 495 -20.88 -23.51 -21.16
CA GLY A 495 -20.55 -23.78 -19.75
C GLY A 495 -19.29 -23.07 -19.21
N LYS A 496 -18.88 -21.95 -19.82
CA LYS A 496 -17.60 -21.27 -19.53
C LYS A 496 -17.74 -20.00 -18.69
N THR A 497 -18.92 -19.40 -18.67
CA THR A 497 -19.16 -18.12 -18.00
C THR A 497 -19.90 -18.34 -16.68
N LEU A 498 -19.26 -17.99 -15.56
CA LEU A 498 -19.86 -18.03 -14.23
C LEU A 498 -20.78 -16.83 -14.04
N ILE A 499 -22.08 -17.04 -13.89
CA ILE A 499 -23.03 -15.97 -13.58
C ILE A 499 -23.15 -15.81 -12.05
N ILE A 500 -22.89 -14.60 -11.56
CA ILE A 500 -23.04 -14.22 -10.15
C ILE A 500 -24.17 -13.20 -9.98
N ASP A 501 -24.87 -13.27 -8.86
CA ASP A 501 -25.98 -12.38 -8.52
C ASP A 501 -25.58 -11.25 -7.55
N GLN A 502 -26.56 -10.50 -7.06
CA GLN A 502 -26.31 -9.43 -6.09
C GLN A 502 -25.90 -9.96 -4.71
N ASP A 503 -26.39 -11.13 -4.30
CA ASP A 503 -26.04 -11.71 -3.01
C ASP A 503 -24.59 -12.21 -3.03
N ASP A 504 -24.13 -12.77 -4.16
CA ASP A 504 -22.72 -13.08 -4.42
C ASP A 504 -21.82 -11.85 -4.28
N LEU A 505 -22.17 -10.75 -4.96
CA LEU A 505 -21.42 -9.50 -4.88
C LEU A 505 -21.35 -8.98 -3.44
N SER A 506 -22.47 -9.03 -2.72
CA SER A 506 -22.51 -8.55 -1.35
C SER A 506 -21.67 -9.40 -0.40
N ARG A 507 -21.73 -10.74 -0.56
CA ARG A 507 -20.89 -11.73 0.17
C ARG A 507 -19.40 -11.51 -0.06
N MET A 508 -19.01 -11.17 -1.29
CA MET A 508 -17.62 -10.81 -1.63
C MET A 508 -17.17 -9.47 -1.06
N GLY A 509 -18.07 -8.70 -0.44
CA GLY A 509 -17.75 -7.38 0.07
C GLY A 509 -17.67 -6.33 -1.04
N LEU A 510 -18.53 -6.40 -2.06
CA LEU A 510 -18.62 -5.43 -3.16
C LEU A 510 -19.97 -4.67 -3.12
N ASP A 511 -20.03 -3.48 -3.73
CA ASP A 511 -21.27 -2.71 -3.87
C ASP A 511 -22.11 -3.24 -5.05
N THR A 512 -23.30 -3.74 -4.75
CA THR A 512 -24.20 -4.37 -5.73
C THR A 512 -24.76 -3.41 -6.77
N TRP A 513 -24.69 -2.10 -6.50
CA TRP A 513 -25.15 -1.04 -7.38
C TRP A 513 -24.03 -0.37 -8.16
N SER A 514 -22.76 -0.68 -7.86
CA SER A 514 -21.61 -0.07 -8.54
C SER A 514 -21.23 -0.86 -9.77
N GLU A 515 -21.31 -0.24 -10.95
CA GLU A 515 -20.79 -0.81 -12.20
C GLU A 515 -19.29 -1.10 -12.12
N ALA A 516 -18.58 -0.29 -11.33
CA ALA A 516 -17.15 -0.36 -11.20
C ALA A 516 -16.68 -1.53 -10.32
N ASP A 517 -17.51 -1.96 -9.37
CA ASP A 517 -17.31 -3.20 -8.61
C ASP A 517 -17.69 -4.44 -9.43
N ARG A 518 -18.72 -4.34 -10.29
CA ARG A 518 -19.06 -5.39 -11.26
C ARG A 518 -17.91 -5.63 -12.23
N ALA A 519 -17.34 -4.57 -12.82
CA ALA A 519 -16.18 -4.68 -13.70
C ALA A 519 -14.96 -5.26 -12.96
N PHE A 520 -14.75 -4.84 -11.71
CA PHE A 520 -13.66 -5.34 -10.88
C PHE A 520 -13.71 -6.87 -10.70
N VAL A 521 -14.86 -7.43 -10.30
CA VAL A 521 -14.96 -8.88 -10.06
C VAL A 521 -14.81 -9.70 -11.34
N GLN A 522 -15.26 -9.15 -12.48
CA GLN A 522 -15.07 -9.77 -13.80
C GLN A 522 -13.59 -9.90 -14.15
N GLU A 523 -12.84 -8.81 -14.03
CA GLU A 523 -11.39 -8.81 -14.27
C GLU A 523 -10.65 -9.66 -13.24
N PHE A 524 -11.08 -9.63 -11.97
CA PHE A 524 -10.45 -10.38 -10.89
C PHE A 524 -10.62 -11.90 -11.08
N GLY A 525 -11.83 -12.35 -11.44
CA GLY A 525 -12.12 -13.75 -11.76
C GLY A 525 -11.31 -14.25 -12.96
N SER A 526 -11.18 -13.42 -14.00
CA SER A 526 -10.35 -13.76 -15.15
C SER A 526 -8.86 -13.86 -14.79
N LEU A 527 -8.35 -12.89 -14.02
CA LEU A 527 -6.92 -12.78 -13.69
C LEU A 527 -6.44 -13.89 -12.74
N TYR A 528 -7.23 -14.21 -11.71
CA TYR A 528 -6.78 -15.10 -10.62
C TYR A 528 -7.38 -16.51 -10.67
N PHE A 529 -8.53 -16.68 -11.33
CA PHE A 529 -9.22 -17.97 -11.43
C PHE A 529 -9.31 -18.49 -12.87
N GLY A 530 -8.90 -17.70 -13.87
CA GLY A 530 -9.04 -18.07 -15.27
C GLY A 530 -10.50 -18.26 -15.72
N ARG A 531 -11.44 -17.69 -14.97
CA ARG A 531 -12.88 -17.81 -15.20
C ARG A 531 -13.46 -16.52 -15.75
N THR A 532 -14.27 -16.62 -16.79
CA THR A 532 -15.12 -15.51 -17.23
C THR A 532 -16.26 -15.39 -16.24
N VAL A 533 -16.37 -14.24 -15.57
CA VAL A 533 -17.48 -13.98 -14.64
C VAL A 533 -18.44 -13.00 -15.32
N GLY A 534 -19.74 -13.30 -15.29
CA GLY A 534 -20.83 -12.40 -15.66
C GLY A 534 -21.61 -12.01 -14.43
N VAL A 535 -22.06 -10.75 -14.34
CA VAL A 535 -22.91 -10.30 -13.24
C VAL A 535 -24.33 -10.19 -13.77
N LYS A 536 -25.29 -10.87 -13.13
CA LYS A 536 -26.71 -10.74 -13.48
C LYS A 536 -27.13 -9.28 -13.32
N GLY A 537 -27.80 -8.75 -14.35
CA GLY A 537 -28.32 -7.39 -14.32
C GLY A 537 -29.17 -7.15 -13.08
N SER A 538 -29.21 -5.92 -12.61
CA SER A 538 -30.08 -5.51 -11.52
C SER A 538 -31.53 -5.47 -12.02
N GLU A 539 -32.17 -6.62 -12.15
CA GLU A 539 -33.61 -6.69 -12.32
C GLU A 539 -34.22 -6.84 -10.93
N ILE A 540 -35.03 -5.87 -10.51
CA ILE A 540 -35.81 -6.02 -9.28
C ILE A 540 -37.07 -6.78 -9.67
N ASP A 541 -37.22 -8.02 -9.22
CA ASP A 541 -38.47 -8.77 -9.36
C ASP A 541 -39.34 -8.55 -8.12
N CYS A 542 -40.35 -7.68 -8.24
CA CYS A 542 -41.30 -7.43 -7.17
C CYS A 542 -42.67 -7.96 -7.58
N CYS A 543 -43.12 -9.05 -6.95
CA CYS A 543 -44.43 -9.67 -7.18
C CYS A 543 -44.71 -10.01 -8.67
N GLY A 544 -43.69 -10.47 -9.41
CA GLY A 544 -43.82 -10.84 -10.83
C GLY A 544 -43.66 -9.67 -11.81
N LEU A 545 -43.24 -8.51 -11.31
CA LEU A 545 -42.90 -7.33 -12.10
C LEU A 545 -41.38 -7.17 -12.11
N ARG A 546 -40.76 -7.55 -13.24
CA ARG A 546 -39.35 -7.28 -13.51
C ARG A 546 -39.18 -5.82 -13.88
N VAL A 547 -38.55 -5.05 -13.00
CA VAL A 547 -38.15 -3.67 -13.29
C VAL A 547 -36.68 -3.69 -13.70
N PRO A 548 -36.35 -3.45 -14.98
CA PRO A 548 -34.96 -3.28 -15.39
C PRO A 548 -34.40 -2.03 -14.72
N VAL A 549 -33.33 -2.20 -13.94
CA VAL A 549 -32.53 -1.09 -13.45
C VAL A 549 -31.55 -0.73 -14.56
N PHE A 550 -31.88 0.33 -15.30
CA PHE A 550 -30.99 0.99 -16.25
C PHE A 550 -29.94 1.85 -15.55
#